data_AF-A0A7X1CCZ9-F1
#
_entry.id   AF-A0A7X1CCZ9-F1
#
_cell.length_a   1.000
_cell.length_b   1.000
_cell.length_c   1.000
_cell.angle_alpha   90.00
_cell.angle_beta   90.00
_cell.angle_gamma   90.00
#
_symmetry.space_group_name_H-M   'P 1'
#
loop_
_entity.id
_entity.type
_entity.pdbx_description
1 polymer ?
#
loop_
_entity_poly.entity_id
_entity_poly.type
_entity_poly.pdbx_seq_one_letter_code
_entity_poly.pdbx_strand_id
1 'polypeptide(L)'
;MKSADIEGIYKNIRYRIIHSGNEVYLLDLDSPFLFFIFPFLSGIFTRKVRIIDSQIASQLAVPEEVKEKQKANLKMPYKSILAVLIIFLIPIYRKIAFQFHLSVGIEYLAFALLFLLILLMRILISKNAKKKLQEKVSLESLGYKKIKVKPESFKYKFLITIFYCFLLTMVYISLLAQIKSSQSAFFLVFIIVIFFLSFLNVVSATDSTGKSKIKRI
;
A
#
# COMPACT_ATOMS: atom_id res chain seq x y z
N MET A 1 24.88 -6.96 5.28
CA MET A 1 23.78 -5.96 5.27
C MET A 1 23.55 -5.53 6.70
N LYS A 2 23.32 -4.24 6.96
CA LYS A 2 23.06 -3.75 8.32
C LYS A 2 21.58 -3.92 8.64
N SER A 3 21.26 -4.22 9.90
CA SER A 3 19.88 -4.15 10.39
C SER A 3 19.40 -2.70 10.36
N ALA A 4 18.12 -2.50 10.13
CA ALA A 4 17.48 -1.20 10.12
C ALA A 4 16.01 -1.31 10.51
N ASP A 5 15.58 -0.37 11.34
CA ASP A 5 14.19 -0.27 11.76
C ASP A 5 13.44 0.69 10.83
N ILE A 6 12.24 0.30 10.44
CA ILE A 6 11.36 1.07 9.58
C ILE A 6 10.14 1.51 10.39
N GLU A 7 9.94 2.82 10.45
CA GLU A 7 8.81 3.44 11.13
C GLU A 7 7.81 4.07 10.14
N GLY A 8 6.53 4.05 10.52
CA GLY A 8 5.49 4.84 9.89
C GLY A 8 5.67 6.34 10.13
N ILE A 9 5.26 7.15 9.16
CA ILE A 9 5.09 8.61 9.34
C ILE A 9 3.64 8.88 9.69
N TYR A 10 3.40 9.79 10.64
CA TYR A 10 2.05 10.11 11.09
C TYR A 10 1.14 10.55 9.94
N LYS A 11 0.01 9.84 9.78
CA LYS A 11 -0.99 10.07 8.71
C LYS A 11 -0.42 10.05 7.28
N ASN A 12 0.69 9.33 7.06
CA ASN A 12 1.30 9.21 5.74
C ASN A 12 1.49 7.72 5.36
N ILE A 13 0.78 7.30 4.30
CA ILE A 13 0.85 5.90 3.83
C ILE A 13 1.98 5.67 2.81
N ARG A 14 2.48 6.74 2.18
CA ARG A 14 3.45 6.67 1.08
C ARG A 14 4.89 6.63 1.58
N TYR A 15 5.17 7.32 2.68
CA TYR A 15 6.51 7.48 3.19
C TYR A 15 6.74 6.71 4.49
N ARG A 16 7.97 6.24 4.66
CA ARG A 16 8.45 5.56 5.86
C ARG A 16 9.81 6.12 6.27
N ILE A 17 10.10 6.12 7.56
CA ILE A 17 11.40 6.48 8.11
C ILE A 17 12.20 5.20 8.30
N ILE A 18 13.49 5.26 7.99
CA ILE A 18 14.42 4.15 8.17
C ILE A 18 15.54 4.61 9.09
N HIS A 19 15.74 3.91 10.20
CA HIS A 19 16.84 4.10 11.13
C HIS A 19 17.93 3.05 10.87
N SER A 20 19.15 3.47 10.50
CA SER A 20 20.27 2.54 10.28
C SER A 20 21.58 3.10 10.83
N GLY A 21 21.88 2.73 12.08
CA GLY A 21 23.00 3.33 12.83
C GLY A 21 22.73 4.82 13.07
N ASN A 22 23.70 5.67 12.73
CA ASN A 22 23.59 7.13 12.89
C ASN A 22 22.91 7.84 11.70
N GLU A 23 22.57 7.12 10.63
CA GLU A 23 21.90 7.72 9.46
C GLU A 23 20.39 7.42 9.51
N VAL A 24 19.58 8.44 9.22
CA VAL A 24 18.13 8.32 9.08
C VAL A 24 17.74 8.62 7.63
N TYR A 25 16.88 7.79 7.07
CA TYR A 25 16.42 7.94 5.68
C TYR A 25 14.91 8.02 5.58
N LEU A 26 14.46 8.74 4.58
CA LEU A 26 13.08 8.79 4.13
C LEU A 26 12.91 7.90 2.90
N LEU A 27 12.10 6.85 3.04
CA LEU A 27 11.77 5.89 1.99
C LEU A 27 10.42 6.26 1.36
N ASP A 28 10.41 6.38 0.02
CA ASP A 28 9.18 6.47 -0.78
C ASP A 28 8.73 5.06 -1.20
N LEU A 29 7.55 4.64 -0.78
CA LEU A 29 6.99 3.32 -1.09
C LEU A 29 6.38 3.23 -2.49
N ASP A 30 5.99 4.36 -3.05
CA ASP A 30 5.34 4.45 -4.36
C ASP A 30 6.36 4.66 -5.49
N SER A 31 7.64 4.83 -5.16
CA SER A 31 8.71 5.10 -6.12
C SER A 31 9.80 4.02 -6.12
N PRO A 32 10.24 3.55 -7.30
CA PRO A 32 9.60 3.69 -8.62
C PRO A 32 8.19 3.09 -8.69
N PHE A 33 7.41 3.59 -9.65
CA PHE A 33 6.04 3.13 -9.94
C PHE A 33 5.93 1.61 -10.15
N LEU A 34 7.01 0.96 -10.59
CA LEU A 34 7.04 -0.50 -10.71
C LEU A 34 6.74 -1.22 -9.38
N PHE A 35 7.15 -0.64 -8.24
CA PHE A 35 6.89 -1.24 -6.91
C PHE A 35 5.47 -1.04 -6.42
N PHE A 36 4.75 -0.09 -7.02
CA PHE A 36 3.32 0.04 -6.81
C PHE A 36 2.57 -1.14 -7.42
N ILE A 37 2.95 -1.56 -8.63
CA ILE A 37 2.34 -2.70 -9.34
C ILE A 37 2.84 -4.04 -8.81
N PHE A 38 4.15 -4.15 -8.59
CA PHE A 38 4.83 -5.38 -8.19
C PHE A 38 5.59 -5.19 -6.87
N PRO A 39 4.87 -5.23 -5.73
CA PRO A 39 5.45 -4.89 -4.43
C PRO A 39 6.57 -5.85 -3.99
N PHE A 40 6.56 -7.10 -4.43
CA PHE A 40 7.60 -8.08 -4.15
C PHE A 40 8.96 -7.77 -4.82
N LEU A 41 8.98 -6.93 -5.87
CA LEU A 41 10.22 -6.45 -6.50
C LEU A 41 10.97 -5.45 -5.62
N SER A 42 10.31 -4.85 -4.62
CA SER A 42 10.88 -3.87 -3.69
C SER A 42 12.23 -4.26 -3.11
N GLY A 43 12.37 -5.52 -2.70
CA GLY A 43 13.59 -6.07 -2.11
C GLY A 43 14.65 -6.52 -3.11
N ILE A 44 14.35 -6.50 -4.41
CA ILE A 44 15.27 -6.96 -5.47
C ILE A 44 16.05 -5.78 -6.04
N PHE A 45 15.43 -4.62 -6.14
CA PHE A 45 16.02 -3.45 -6.79
C PHE A 45 16.54 -2.41 -5.77
N THR A 46 17.49 -1.60 -6.23
CA THR A 46 18.03 -0.47 -5.47
C THR A 46 17.06 0.71 -5.54
N ARG A 47 16.91 1.43 -4.43
CA ARG A 47 16.01 2.57 -4.29
C ARG A 47 16.80 3.84 -3.99
N LYS A 48 16.29 4.97 -4.49
CA LYS A 48 16.73 6.29 -4.02
C LYS A 48 15.97 6.59 -2.73
N VAL A 49 16.69 6.84 -1.65
CA VAL A 49 16.14 7.34 -0.38
C VAL A 49 16.68 8.73 -0.11
N ARG A 50 15.91 9.57 0.58
CA ARG A 50 16.39 10.90 0.99
C ARG A 50 17.00 10.80 2.38
N ILE A 51 18.09 11.49 2.62
CA ILE A 51 18.73 11.57 3.94
C ILE A 51 17.99 12.66 4.72
N ILE A 52 17.63 12.38 5.98
CA ILE A 52 16.97 13.33 6.87
C ILE A 52 17.68 13.38 8.22
N ASP A 53 17.59 14.53 8.88
CA ASP A 53 18.10 14.68 10.24
C ASP A 53 17.21 13.96 11.25
N SER A 54 17.81 13.54 12.37
CA SER A 54 17.09 12.85 13.45
C SER A 54 15.97 13.71 14.06
N GLN A 55 16.17 15.03 14.13
CA GLN A 55 15.15 15.98 14.60
C GLN A 55 13.94 16.04 13.65
N ILE A 56 14.18 16.04 12.34
CA ILE A 56 13.11 15.99 11.34
C ILE A 56 12.37 14.65 11.45
N ALA A 57 13.11 13.55 11.62
CA ALA A 57 12.54 12.22 11.77
C ALA A 57 11.61 12.12 12.99
N SER A 58 12.01 12.67 14.14
CA SER A 58 11.17 12.65 15.35
C SER A 58 9.90 13.48 15.21
N GLN A 59 9.95 14.61 14.51
CA GLN A 59 8.75 15.43 14.21
C GLN A 59 7.78 14.75 13.24
N LEU A 60 8.28 13.86 12.37
CA LEU A 60 7.49 13.12 11.39
C LEU A 60 6.95 11.79 11.93
N ALA A 61 7.60 11.23 12.95
CA ALA A 61 7.26 9.98 13.59
C ALA A 61 5.84 9.99 14.17
N VAL A 62 5.29 8.79 14.41
CA VAL A 62 3.97 8.69 15.06
C VAL A 62 4.11 9.08 16.53
N PRO A 63 3.29 10.02 17.06
CA PRO A 63 3.36 10.41 18.47
C PRO A 63 3.23 9.20 19.41
N GLU A 64 3.95 9.21 20.53
CA GLU A 64 3.96 8.07 21.47
C GLU A 64 2.58 7.73 22.00
N GLU A 65 1.76 8.73 22.35
CA GLU A 65 0.37 8.54 22.76
C GLU A 65 -0.46 7.76 21.72
N VAL A 66 -0.18 7.99 20.43
CA VAL A 66 -0.83 7.28 19.33
C VAL A 66 -0.25 5.88 19.18
N LYS A 67 1.08 5.71 19.32
CA LYS A 67 1.74 4.39 19.32
C LYS A 67 1.23 3.51 20.47
N GLU A 68 1.04 4.07 21.66
CA GLU A 68 0.52 3.37 22.83
C GLU A 68 -0.94 2.98 22.65
N LYS A 69 -1.80 3.90 22.16
CA LYS A 69 -3.18 3.54 21.79
C LYS A 69 -3.23 2.48 20.69
N GLN A 70 -2.29 2.48 19.75
CA GLN A 70 -2.18 1.43 18.72
C GLN A 70 -1.63 0.11 19.30
N LYS A 71 -0.73 0.16 20.29
CA LYS A 71 -0.19 -0.99 21.03
C LYS A 71 -1.19 -1.61 22.02
N ALA A 72 -2.07 -0.82 22.60
CA ALA A 72 -3.20 -1.34 23.37
C ALA A 72 -4.24 -1.99 22.44
N ASN A 73 -4.36 -1.48 21.21
CA ASN A 73 -5.20 -2.02 20.14
C ASN A 73 -4.45 -2.95 19.15
N LEU A 74 -3.29 -3.52 19.53
CA LEU A 74 -2.26 -4.12 18.65
C LEU A 74 -2.66 -5.42 17.92
N LYS A 75 -3.95 -5.61 17.67
CA LYS A 75 -4.42 -6.43 16.57
C LYS A 75 -4.93 -5.50 15.46
N MET A 76 -3.93 -4.90 14.80
CA MET A 76 -3.71 -5.11 13.36
C MET A 76 -4.10 -3.87 12.48
N PRO A 77 -3.21 -3.37 11.58
CA PRO A 77 -3.39 -2.16 10.76
C PRO A 77 -4.31 -2.30 9.51
N TYR A 78 -4.66 -3.51 9.13
CA TYR A 78 -5.75 -3.91 8.21
C TYR A 78 -7.15 -3.33 8.53
N LYS A 79 -7.51 -3.00 9.78
CA LYS A 79 -8.88 -2.55 10.13
C LYS A 79 -9.30 -1.29 9.38
N SER A 80 -8.38 -0.36 9.09
CA SER A 80 -8.71 0.87 8.38
C SER A 80 -9.02 0.62 6.90
N ILE A 81 -8.29 -0.29 6.25
CA ILE A 81 -8.50 -0.67 4.84
C ILE A 81 -9.76 -1.55 4.71
N LEU A 82 -9.95 -2.47 5.64
CA LEU A 82 -11.13 -3.35 5.71
C LEU A 82 -12.41 -2.59 6.09
N ALA A 83 -12.33 -1.59 6.97
CA ALA A 83 -13.46 -0.74 7.33
C ALA A 83 -13.91 0.15 6.15
N VAL A 84 -12.95 0.70 5.39
CA VAL A 84 -13.27 1.41 4.13
C VAL A 84 -13.98 0.48 3.15
N LEU A 85 -13.57 -0.79 3.08
CA LEU A 85 -14.23 -1.79 2.24
C LEU A 85 -15.69 -2.04 2.65
N ILE A 86 -15.93 -2.28 3.94
CA ILE A 86 -17.24 -2.63 4.50
C ILE A 86 -18.22 -1.44 4.42
N ILE A 87 -17.74 -0.23 4.71
CA ILE A 87 -18.58 0.97 4.79
C ILE A 87 -18.92 1.52 3.39
N PHE A 88 -18.00 1.46 2.43
CA PHE A 88 -18.22 2.05 1.10
C PHE A 88 -18.66 1.04 0.03
N LEU A 89 -18.09 -0.17 -0.04
CA LEU A 89 -18.37 -1.07 -1.16
C LEU A 89 -19.67 -1.85 -0.98
N ILE A 90 -20.03 -2.28 0.23
CA ILE A 90 -21.23 -3.10 0.47
C ILE A 90 -22.52 -2.32 0.13
N PRO A 91 -22.70 -1.06 0.53
CA PRO A 91 -23.90 -0.30 0.16
C PRO A 91 -23.98 -0.01 -1.34
N ILE A 92 -22.85 0.29 -1.99
CA ILE A 92 -22.78 0.52 -3.45
C ILE A 92 -23.16 -0.76 -4.20
N TYR A 93 -22.61 -1.90 -3.81
CA TYR A 93 -22.96 -3.19 -4.38
C TYR A 93 -24.44 -3.52 -4.21
N ARG A 94 -24.99 -3.36 -3.00
CA ARG A 94 -26.43 -3.59 -2.76
C ARG A 94 -27.30 -2.71 -3.65
N LYS A 95 -26.91 -1.47 -3.93
CA LYS A 95 -27.68 -0.60 -4.83
C LYS A 95 -27.55 -0.98 -6.31
N ILE A 96 -26.35 -1.38 -6.76
CA ILE A 96 -26.10 -1.74 -8.16
C ILE A 96 -26.68 -3.13 -8.48
N ALA A 97 -26.43 -4.13 -7.63
CA ALA A 97 -26.75 -5.52 -7.89
C ALA A 97 -28.25 -5.86 -7.74
N PHE A 98 -28.99 -5.15 -6.90
CA PHE A 98 -30.40 -5.48 -6.60
C PHE A 98 -31.43 -4.67 -7.40
N GLN A 99 -31.05 -3.60 -8.10
CA GLN A 99 -32.03 -2.69 -8.73
C GLN A 99 -31.88 -2.50 -10.23
N PHE A 100 -30.75 -2.90 -10.83
CA PHE A 100 -30.54 -2.71 -12.26
C PHE A 100 -30.20 -4.02 -12.95
N HIS A 101 -31.15 -4.56 -13.72
CA HIS A 101 -30.85 -5.49 -14.80
C HIS A 101 -30.18 -4.70 -15.93
N LEU A 102 -28.89 -4.40 -15.75
CA LEU A 102 -28.10 -3.69 -16.75
C LEU A 102 -27.86 -4.62 -17.94
N SER A 103 -27.83 -4.05 -19.15
CA SER A 103 -27.33 -4.79 -20.29
C SER A 103 -25.84 -5.10 -20.07
N VAL A 104 -25.38 -6.23 -20.59
CA VAL A 104 -23.99 -6.73 -20.43
C VAL A 104 -22.95 -5.63 -20.76
N GLY A 105 -23.21 -4.80 -21.78
CA GLY A 105 -22.32 -3.69 -22.14
C GLY A 105 -22.23 -2.59 -21.07
N ILE A 106 -23.33 -2.26 -20.41
CA ILE A 106 -23.35 -1.25 -19.34
C ILE A 106 -22.64 -1.78 -18.09
N GLU A 107 -22.74 -3.08 -17.80
CA GLU A 107 -21.99 -3.70 -16.70
C GLU A 107 -20.47 -3.56 -16.90
N TYR A 108 -19.94 -3.94 -18.06
CA TYR A 108 -18.52 -3.80 -18.35
C TYR A 108 -18.04 -2.34 -18.31
N LEU A 109 -18.86 -1.40 -18.77
CA LEU A 109 -18.56 0.02 -18.66
C LEU A 109 -18.50 0.47 -17.18
N ALA A 110 -19.45 0.06 -16.36
CA ALA A 110 -19.45 0.32 -14.92
C ALA A 110 -18.20 -0.30 -14.25
N PHE A 111 -17.74 -1.46 -14.71
CA PHE A 111 -16.54 -2.11 -14.20
C PHE A 111 -15.29 -1.30 -14.50
N ALA A 112 -15.14 -0.85 -15.75
CA ALA A 112 -14.04 0.00 -16.16
C ALA A 112 -14.00 1.32 -15.38
N LEU A 113 -15.18 1.93 -15.15
CA LEU A 113 -15.31 3.15 -14.37
C LEU A 113 -14.92 2.95 -12.88
N LEU A 114 -15.38 1.88 -12.25
CA LEU A 114 -15.04 1.59 -10.85
C LEU A 114 -13.57 1.21 -10.68
N PHE A 115 -12.99 0.45 -11.62
CA PHE A 115 -11.56 0.19 -11.66
C PHE A 115 -10.76 1.49 -11.76
N LEU A 116 -11.13 2.37 -12.69
CA LEU A 116 -10.50 3.68 -12.85
C LEU A 116 -10.64 4.54 -11.59
N LEU A 117 -11.80 4.52 -10.93
CA LEU A 117 -12.04 5.24 -9.68
C LEU A 117 -11.10 4.77 -8.56
N ILE A 118 -10.88 3.46 -8.42
CA ILE A 118 -9.93 2.91 -7.44
C ILE A 118 -8.51 3.40 -7.73
N LEU A 119 -8.07 3.35 -8.99
CA LEU A 119 -6.74 3.84 -9.37
C LEU A 119 -6.60 5.34 -9.11
N LEU A 120 -7.58 6.14 -9.51
CA LEU A 120 -7.59 7.58 -9.27
C LEU A 120 -7.56 7.89 -7.77
N MET A 121 -8.39 7.23 -6.97
CA MET A 121 -8.38 7.37 -5.51
C MET A 121 -6.99 7.09 -4.95
N ARG A 122 -6.36 5.97 -5.34
CA ARG A 122 -5.03 5.60 -4.84
C ARG A 122 -3.94 6.59 -5.27
N ILE A 123 -4.01 7.13 -6.49
CA ILE A 123 -3.12 8.17 -6.99
C ILE A 123 -3.32 9.47 -6.19
N LEU A 124 -4.56 9.89 -5.95
CA LEU A 124 -4.87 11.09 -5.18
C LEU A 124 -4.39 10.97 -3.74
N ILE A 125 -4.58 9.81 -3.09
CA ILE A 125 -4.04 9.55 -1.75
C ILE A 125 -2.51 9.65 -1.75
N SER A 126 -1.84 9.08 -2.76
CA SER A 126 -0.37 9.17 -2.92
C SER A 126 0.11 10.61 -3.09
N LYS A 127 -0.56 11.38 -3.95
CA LYS A 127 -0.25 12.80 -4.21
C LYS A 127 -0.46 13.64 -2.96
N ASN A 128 -1.58 13.45 -2.26
CA ASN A 128 -1.87 14.16 -1.01
C ASN A 128 -0.87 13.80 0.10
N ALA A 129 -0.46 12.54 0.20
CA ALA A 129 0.57 12.11 1.14
C ALA A 129 1.94 12.74 0.85
N LYS A 130 2.30 12.93 -0.42
CA LYS A 130 3.51 13.66 -0.82
C LYS A 130 3.40 15.16 -0.52
N LYS A 131 2.29 15.80 -0.90
CA LYS A 131 2.06 17.22 -0.66
C LYS A 131 2.15 17.56 0.84
N LYS A 132 1.43 16.81 1.69
CA LYS A 132 1.47 16.99 3.16
C LYS A 132 2.85 16.82 3.77
N LEU A 133 3.72 16.01 3.15
CA LEU A 133 5.10 15.86 3.60
C LEU A 133 5.97 17.04 3.15
N GLN A 134 5.76 17.53 1.91
CA GLN A 134 6.46 18.71 1.38
C GLN A 134 6.14 19.99 2.16
N GLU A 135 4.93 20.10 2.72
CA GLU A 135 4.53 21.20 3.62
C GLU A 135 5.32 21.20 4.94
N LYS A 136 5.86 20.06 5.36
CA LYS A 136 6.64 19.92 6.61
C LYS A 136 8.14 19.92 6.38
N VAL A 137 8.58 19.39 5.24
CA VAL A 137 9.99 19.21 4.90
C VAL A 137 10.19 19.51 3.43
N SER A 138 11.12 20.40 3.11
CA SER A 138 11.53 20.64 1.72
C SER A 138 12.22 19.41 1.16
N LEU A 139 11.45 18.53 0.53
CA LEU A 139 11.98 17.26 0.04
C LEU A 139 13.13 17.48 -0.95
N GLU A 140 13.00 18.49 -1.82
CA GLU A 140 13.91 18.75 -2.96
C GLU A 140 15.31 19.19 -2.52
N SER A 141 15.43 19.82 -1.35
CA SER A 141 16.74 20.20 -0.79
C SER A 141 17.45 19.04 -0.08
N LEU A 142 16.78 17.90 0.14
CA LEU A 142 17.39 16.76 0.83
C LEU A 142 18.34 16.00 -0.11
N GLY A 143 19.53 15.68 0.42
CA GLY A 143 20.45 14.76 -0.23
C GLY A 143 19.82 13.37 -0.43
N TYR A 144 20.31 12.62 -1.43
CA TYR A 144 19.82 11.28 -1.71
C TYR A 144 20.94 10.24 -1.70
N LYS A 145 20.57 9.00 -1.34
CA LYS A 145 21.45 7.84 -1.36
C LYS A 145 20.77 6.69 -2.06
N LYS A 146 21.55 5.87 -2.76
CA LYS A 146 21.05 4.61 -3.33
C LYS A 146 21.22 3.50 -2.30
N ILE A 147 20.12 2.93 -1.84
CA ILE A 147 20.15 1.81 -0.89
C ILE A 147 19.25 0.68 -1.37
N LYS A 148 19.61 -0.54 -1.02
CA LYS A 148 18.76 -1.71 -1.20
C LYS A 148 18.11 -2.06 0.13
N VAL A 149 16.78 -1.90 0.22
CA VAL A 149 15.97 -2.25 1.40
C VAL A 149 15.38 -3.63 1.16
N LYS A 150 15.62 -4.59 2.05
CA LYS A 150 14.99 -5.90 2.01
C LYS A 150 14.27 -6.18 3.34
N PRO A 151 13.12 -6.87 3.34
CA PRO A 151 12.57 -7.39 4.57
C PRO A 151 13.58 -8.32 5.25
N GLU A 152 13.58 -8.36 6.58
CA GLU A 152 14.54 -9.18 7.33
C GLU A 152 14.28 -10.68 7.11
N SER A 153 12.99 -11.05 7.07
CA SER A 153 12.52 -12.42 6.91
C SER A 153 12.22 -12.77 5.44
N PHE A 154 12.92 -13.79 4.92
CA PHE A 154 12.60 -14.37 3.61
C PHE A 154 11.17 -14.96 3.58
N LYS A 155 10.72 -15.55 4.70
CA LYS A 155 9.37 -16.11 4.84
C LYS A 155 8.29 -15.05 4.58
N TYR A 156 8.49 -13.83 5.09
CA TYR A 156 7.56 -12.72 4.88
C TYR A 156 7.48 -12.32 3.40
N LYS A 157 8.62 -12.20 2.73
CA LYS A 157 8.66 -11.90 1.28
C LYS A 157 7.97 -12.99 0.46
N PHE A 158 8.21 -14.25 0.79
CA PHE A 158 7.58 -15.39 0.14
C PHE A 158 6.06 -15.36 0.34
N LEU A 159 5.59 -15.12 1.57
CA LEU A 159 4.16 -15.02 1.89
C LEU A 159 3.47 -13.89 1.12
N ILE A 160 4.07 -12.69 1.04
CA ILE A 160 3.53 -11.59 0.23
C ILE A 160 3.44 -11.98 -1.24
N THR A 161 4.44 -12.70 -1.75
CA THR A 161 4.46 -13.12 -3.16
C THR A 161 3.35 -14.11 -3.44
N ILE A 162 3.17 -15.13 -2.58
CA ILE A 162 2.04 -16.07 -2.67
C ILE A 162 0.72 -15.33 -2.58
N PHE A 163 0.57 -14.42 -1.62
CA PHE A 163 -0.67 -13.67 -1.44
C PHE A 163 -0.98 -12.80 -2.66
N TYR A 164 0.02 -12.15 -3.25
CA TYR A 164 -0.13 -11.41 -4.50
C TYR A 164 -0.59 -12.30 -5.65
N CYS A 165 0.05 -13.45 -5.85
CA CYS A 165 -0.35 -14.43 -6.86
C CYS A 165 -1.78 -14.92 -6.62
N PHE A 166 -2.15 -15.22 -5.38
CA PHE A 166 -3.51 -15.60 -5.00
C PHE A 166 -4.53 -14.52 -5.37
N LEU A 167 -4.26 -13.25 -5.06
CA LEU A 167 -5.14 -12.14 -5.44
C LEU A 167 -5.26 -12.01 -6.97
N LEU A 168 -4.17 -12.14 -7.72
CA LEU A 168 -4.24 -12.13 -9.19
C LEU A 168 -5.07 -13.30 -9.75
N THR A 169 -4.92 -14.50 -9.18
CA THR A 169 -5.74 -15.65 -9.55
C THR A 169 -7.22 -15.40 -9.24
N MET A 170 -7.54 -14.79 -8.10
CA MET A 170 -8.92 -14.40 -7.76
C MET A 170 -9.49 -13.37 -8.74
N VAL A 171 -8.71 -12.38 -9.17
CA VAL A 171 -9.11 -11.44 -10.25
C VAL A 171 -9.47 -12.21 -11.51
N TYR A 172 -8.58 -13.10 -11.96
CA TYR A 172 -8.76 -13.87 -13.18
C TYR A 172 -10.00 -14.79 -13.12
N ILE A 173 -10.15 -15.55 -12.03
CA ILE A 173 -11.31 -16.43 -11.81
C ILE A 173 -12.61 -15.62 -11.77
N SER A 174 -12.60 -14.47 -11.09
CA SER A 174 -13.79 -13.61 -10.99
C SER A 174 -14.21 -13.07 -12.35
N LEU A 175 -13.26 -12.64 -13.19
CA LEU A 175 -13.55 -12.19 -14.55
C LEU A 175 -14.10 -13.34 -15.41
N LEU A 176 -13.49 -14.52 -15.37
CA LEU A 176 -13.98 -15.70 -16.11
C LEU A 176 -15.37 -16.12 -15.66
N ALA A 177 -15.63 -16.13 -14.35
CA ALA A 177 -16.91 -16.49 -13.79
C ALA A 177 -17.99 -15.48 -14.19
N GLN A 178 -17.69 -14.18 -14.12
CA GLN A 178 -18.59 -13.12 -14.60
C GLN A 178 -18.95 -13.30 -16.09
N ILE A 179 -17.97 -13.58 -16.95
CA ILE A 179 -18.20 -13.79 -18.39
C ILE A 179 -19.12 -14.99 -18.63
N LYS A 180 -18.96 -16.08 -17.85
CA LYS A 180 -19.72 -17.32 -18.04
C LYS A 180 -21.10 -17.32 -17.41
N SER A 181 -21.25 -16.74 -16.22
CA SER A 181 -22.48 -16.82 -15.44
C SER A 181 -23.29 -15.52 -15.42
N SER A 182 -22.72 -14.40 -15.88
CA SER A 182 -23.31 -13.07 -15.81
C SER A 182 -23.78 -12.67 -14.40
N GLN A 183 -23.17 -13.24 -13.36
CA GLN A 183 -23.58 -12.98 -11.97
C GLN A 183 -22.75 -11.85 -11.37
N SER A 184 -23.38 -10.70 -11.13
CA SER A 184 -22.78 -9.49 -10.56
C SER A 184 -22.03 -9.68 -9.23
N ALA A 185 -22.24 -10.79 -8.51
CA ALA A 185 -21.45 -11.14 -7.33
C ALA A 185 -19.95 -11.28 -7.64
N PHE A 186 -19.58 -11.82 -8.80
CA PHE A 186 -18.17 -11.95 -9.20
C PHE A 186 -17.53 -10.59 -9.48
N PHE A 187 -18.31 -9.60 -9.91
CA PHE A 187 -17.85 -8.23 -10.00
C PHE A 187 -17.45 -7.64 -8.65
N LEU A 188 -18.23 -7.90 -7.58
CA LEU A 188 -17.89 -7.45 -6.24
C LEU A 188 -16.53 -8.00 -5.79
N VAL A 189 -16.31 -9.30 -6.03
CA VAL A 189 -15.03 -9.95 -5.71
C VAL A 189 -13.90 -9.28 -6.48
N PHE A 190 -14.07 -9.05 -7.79
CA PHE A 190 -13.07 -8.33 -8.59
C PHE A 190 -12.71 -6.96 -8.01
N ILE A 191 -13.70 -6.13 -7.68
CA ILE A 191 -13.47 -4.78 -7.14
C ILE A 191 -12.78 -4.83 -5.78
N ILE A 192 -13.21 -5.73 -4.89
CA ILE A 192 -12.57 -5.91 -3.58
C ILE A 192 -11.09 -6.29 -3.75
N VAL A 193 -10.80 -7.24 -4.64
CA VAL A 193 -9.44 -7.73 -4.85
C VAL A 193 -8.54 -6.67 -5.49
N ILE A 194 -9.03 -5.94 -6.49
CA ILE A 194 -8.30 -4.81 -7.09
C ILE A 194 -8.01 -3.72 -6.04
N PHE A 195 -8.97 -3.42 -5.18
CA PHE A 195 -8.77 -2.47 -4.08
C PHE A 195 -7.60 -2.92 -3.19
N PHE A 196 -7.58 -4.17 -2.73
CA PHE A 196 -6.46 -4.70 -1.94
C PHE A 196 -5.12 -4.67 -2.69
N LEU A 197 -5.11 -5.05 -3.96
CA LEU A 197 -3.90 -5.00 -4.79
C LEU A 197 -3.32 -3.58 -4.86
N SER A 198 -4.17 -2.55 -4.93
CA SER A 198 -3.73 -1.14 -5.01
C SER A 198 -3.02 -0.62 -3.75
N PHE A 199 -3.15 -1.31 -2.61
CA PHE A 199 -2.48 -0.95 -1.35
C PHE A 199 -1.43 -1.96 -0.89
N LEU A 200 -1.21 -3.04 -1.65
CA LEU A 200 -0.31 -4.11 -1.22
C LEU A 200 1.15 -3.63 -1.07
N ASN A 201 1.57 -2.62 -1.83
CA ASN A 201 2.90 -2.03 -1.71
C ASN A 201 3.17 -1.40 -0.34
N VAL A 202 2.15 -0.78 0.26
CA VAL A 202 2.23 -0.19 1.61
C VAL A 202 2.45 -1.27 2.67
N VAL A 203 1.80 -2.42 2.51
CA VAL A 203 1.95 -3.57 3.43
C VAL A 203 3.31 -4.22 3.25
N SER A 204 3.77 -4.38 2.00
CA SER A 204 4.98 -5.15 1.68
C SER A 204 6.31 -4.54 2.16
N ALA A 205 6.30 -3.26 2.49
CA ALA A 205 7.51 -2.48 2.71
C ALA A 205 8.22 -2.77 4.03
N THR A 206 7.52 -3.36 4.99
CA THR A 206 7.99 -3.63 6.34
C THR A 206 7.58 -5.03 6.74
N ASP A 207 8.47 -5.80 7.37
CA ASP A 207 8.01 -7.02 8.02
C ASP A 207 7.04 -6.69 9.18
N SER A 208 6.37 -7.71 9.73
CA SER A 208 5.41 -7.55 10.82
C SER A 208 6.00 -6.91 12.09
N THR A 209 7.33 -6.86 12.19
CA THR A 209 8.07 -6.27 13.32
C THR A 209 8.66 -4.89 13.01
N GLY A 210 8.46 -4.37 11.80
CA GLY A 210 9.05 -3.11 11.34
C GLY A 210 10.53 -3.21 11.02
N LYS A 211 11.11 -4.41 10.92
CA LYS A 211 12.55 -4.60 10.70
C LYS A 211 12.88 -4.82 9.23
N SER A 212 14.11 -4.45 8.86
CA SER A 212 14.63 -4.57 7.50
C SER A 212 16.14 -4.70 7.48
N LYS A 213 16.68 -5.19 6.36
CA LYS A 213 18.11 -5.21 6.07
C LYS A 213 18.42 -4.19 4.98
N ILE A 214 19.48 -3.43 5.18
CA ILE A 214 19.95 -2.44 4.21
C ILE A 214 21.33 -2.81 3.67
N LYS A 215 21.48 -2.72 2.34
CA LYS A 215 22.77 -2.71 1.64
C LYS A 215 22.99 -1.32 1.05
N ARG A 216 24.06 -0.65 1.47
CA ARG A 216 24.57 0.56 0.82
C ARG A 216 25.31 0.15 -0.47
N ILE A 217 25.16 0.93 -1.53
CA ILE A 217 25.81 0.74 -2.82
C ILE A 217 26.59 2.00 -3.11
#